data_AF-A0A7Y3HMG6-F1
#
_entry.id   AF-A0A7Y3HMG6-F1
#
_cell.length_a   1.000
_cell.length_b   1.000
_cell.length_c   1.000
_cell.angle_alpha   90.00
_cell.angle_beta   90.00
_cell.angle_gamma   90.00
#
_symmetry.space_group_name_H-M   'P 1'
#
loop_
_entity.id
_entity.type
_entity.pdbx_description
1 polymer ?
#
loop_
_entity_poly.entity_id
_entity_poly.type
_entity_poly.pdbx_seq_one_letter_code
_entity_poly.pdbx_strand_id
1 'polypeptide(L)'
;VSIEPHGGVEFSYDNFLFLRAGVGNIQEETNITGSESTTAQPNIGVGVKIKNVSIDYALTNIGSDESLYSNVFSLKWNIFKKTE
;
A
#
# COMPACT_ATOMS: atom_id res chain seq x y z
N VAL A 1 2.75 -0.72 -25.03
CA VAL A 1 3.69 -0.69 -23.88
C VAL A 1 2.82 -0.55 -22.65
N SER A 2 2.81 -1.52 -21.73
CA SER A 2 2.07 -1.38 -20.46
C SER A 2 2.98 -0.71 -19.44
N ILE A 3 2.47 0.31 -18.75
CA ILE A 3 3.16 1.00 -17.65
C ILE A 3 2.24 0.86 -16.45
N GLU A 4 2.81 0.54 -15.29
CA GLU A 4 2.09 0.42 -14.02
C GLU A 4 2.58 1.53 -13.08
N PRO A 5 2.02 2.75 -13.18
CA PRO A 5 2.44 3.86 -12.34
C PRO A 5 2.03 3.55 -10.89
N HIS A 6 2.94 3.85 -9.98
CA HIS A 6 2.66 3.82 -8.55
C HIS A 6 3.34 5.00 -7.87
N GLY A 7 2.69 5.52 -6.84
CA GLY A 7 3.18 6.63 -6.03
C GLY A 7 2.61 6.54 -4.62
N GLY A 8 3.35 7.07 -3.65
CA GLY A 8 2.90 7.08 -2.26
C GLY A 8 3.71 8.00 -1.39
N VAL A 9 3.17 8.23 -0.20
CA VAL A 9 3.76 9.04 0.86
C VAL A 9 3.81 8.23 2.15
N GLU A 10 4.91 8.38 2.89
CA GLU A 10 5.06 7.85 4.23
C GLU A 10 5.33 8.99 5.20
N PHE A 11 4.57 9.03 6.29
CA PHE A 11 4.82 9.89 7.45
C PHE A 11 5.24 9.02 8.63
N SER A 12 6.40 9.32 9.20
CA SER A 12 6.95 8.59 10.33
C SER A 12 7.09 9.48 11.56
N TYR A 13 6.70 8.97 12.73
CA TYR A 13 6.90 9.63 14.02
C TYR A 13 7.83 8.79 14.91
N ASP A 14 8.97 9.40 15.26
CA ASP A 14 9.99 8.87 16.18
C ASP A 14 10.39 7.40 15.92
N ASN A 15 10.43 7.01 14.63
CA ASN A 15 10.75 5.65 14.18
C ASN A 15 9.92 4.51 14.83
N PHE A 16 8.80 4.82 15.49
CA PHE A 16 7.91 3.83 16.10
C PHE A 16 6.51 3.81 15.48
N LEU A 17 6.04 4.90 14.88
CA LEU A 17 4.74 4.99 14.21
C LEU A 17 4.92 5.40 12.76
N PHE A 18 4.23 4.71 11.85
CA PHE A 18 4.31 4.92 10.41
C PHE A 18 2.89 5.02 9.85
N LEU A 19 2.59 6.09 9.12
CA LEU A 19 1.36 6.26 8.36
C LEU A 19 1.71 6.28 6.88
N ARG A 20 0.98 5.48 6.09
CA ARG A 20 1.23 5.32 4.66
C ARG A 20 -0.04 5.58 3.89
N ALA A 21 0.11 6.27 2.78
CA ALA A 21 -0.93 6.39 1.78
C ALA A 21 -0.30 6.29 0.40
N GLY A 22 -0.96 5.63 -0.53
CA GLY A 22 -0.45 5.47 -1.88
C GLY A 22 -1.55 5.19 -2.87
N VAL A 23 -1.18 5.23 -4.14
CA VAL A 23 -2.00 4.84 -5.26
C VAL A 23 -1.13 4.09 -6.26
N GLY A 24 -1.61 2.96 -6.74
CA GLY A 24 -0.93 2.14 -7.74
C GLY A 24 -1.87 1.74 -8.86
N ASN A 25 -1.32 1.02 -9.82
CA ASN A 25 -2.07 0.36 -10.89
C ASN A 25 -3.04 1.31 -11.61
N ILE A 26 -2.55 2.51 -11.92
CA ILE A 26 -3.31 3.49 -12.70
C ILE A 26 -3.31 3.00 -14.15
N GLN A 27 -4.47 2.56 -14.62
CA GLN A 27 -4.62 1.95 -15.95
C GLN A 27 -5.87 2.50 -16.65
N GLU A 28 -5.79 2.59 -17.98
CA GLU A 28 -6.94 2.90 -18.83
C GLU A 28 -7.48 1.59 -19.40
N GLU A 29 -8.74 1.29 -19.10
CA GLU A 29 -9.42 0.07 -19.48
C GLU A 29 -10.54 0.41 -20.47
N THR A 30 -10.50 -0.20 -21.66
CA THR A 30 -11.57 -0.08 -22.65
C THR A 30 -12.65 -1.12 -22.35
N ASN A 31 -13.84 -0.63 -21.97
CA ASN A 31 -15.00 -1.49 -21.75
C ASN A 31 -15.50 -2.09 -23.07
N ILE A 32 -16.26 -3.18 -22.96
CA ILE A 32 -16.89 -3.87 -24.12
C ILE A 32 -17.79 -2.95 -24.97
N THR A 33 -18.25 -1.84 -24.42
CA THR A 33 -19.06 -0.79 -25.06
C THR A 33 -18.23 0.28 -25.77
N GLY A 34 -16.90 0.19 -25.73
CA GLY A 34 -15.98 1.20 -26.30
C GLY A 34 -15.76 2.41 -25.40
N SER A 35 -16.25 2.41 -24.15
CA SER A 35 -15.99 3.47 -23.17
C SER A 35 -14.68 3.23 -22.43
N GLU A 36 -13.80 4.22 -22.42
CA GLU A 36 -12.56 4.21 -21.65
C GLU A 36 -12.87 4.56 -20.18
N SER A 37 -12.36 3.74 -19.26
CA SER A 37 -12.41 3.99 -17.82
C SER A 37 -10.99 4.02 -17.27
N THR A 38 -10.69 4.97 -16.39
CA THR A 38 -9.41 4.99 -15.70
C THR A 38 -9.57 4.34 -14.32
N THR A 39 -8.90 3.21 -14.11
CA THR A 39 -8.83 2.52 -12.82
C THR A 39 -7.63 3.04 -12.04
N ALA A 40 -7.79 3.18 -10.72
CA ALA A 40 -6.69 3.45 -9.80
C ALA A 40 -6.89 2.62 -8.51
N GLN A 41 -5.79 2.18 -7.91
CA GLN A 41 -5.81 1.36 -6.69
C GLN A 41 -5.21 2.13 -5.51
N PRO A 42 -6.02 2.90 -4.78
CA PRO A 42 -5.56 3.58 -3.58
C PRO A 42 -5.35 2.60 -2.43
N ASN A 43 -4.36 2.89 -1.60
CA ASN A 43 -3.98 2.11 -0.43
C ASN A 43 -3.66 3.04 0.74
N ILE A 44 -3.99 2.58 1.95
CA ILE A 44 -3.59 3.23 3.21
C ILE A 44 -3.02 2.18 4.15
N GLY A 45 -2.10 2.59 5.02
CA GLY A 45 -1.53 1.70 6.01
C GLY A 45 -1.07 2.41 7.27
N VAL A 46 -1.01 1.64 8.35
CA VAL A 46 -0.45 2.05 9.63
C VAL A 46 0.52 0.97 10.10
N GLY A 47 1.67 1.41 10.59
CA GLY A 47 2.72 0.55 11.11
C GLY A 47 3.15 1.00 12.49
N VAL A 48 3.44 0.03 13.35
CA VAL A 48 4.10 0.27 14.64
C VAL A 48 5.36 -0.56 14.76
N LYS A 49 6.42 0.04 15.29
CA LYS A 49 7.69 -0.64 15.57
C LYS A 49 8.03 -0.51 17.04
N ILE A 50 8.20 -1.66 17.68
CA ILE A 50 8.58 -1.77 19.09
C ILE A 50 9.83 -2.64 19.17
N LYS A 51 10.98 -2.02 19.46
CA LYS A 51 12.29 -2.68 19.51
C LYS A 51 12.59 -3.43 18.19
N ASN A 52 12.58 -4.76 18.26
CA ASN A 52 12.91 -5.67 17.16
C ASN A 52 11.69 -6.12 16.37
N VAL A 53 10.48 -5.77 16.82
CA VAL A 53 9.21 -6.21 16.23
C VAL A 53 8.56 -5.03 15.51
N SER A 54 8.08 -5.28 14.30
CA SER A 54 7.23 -4.36 13.55
C SER A 54 5.93 -5.05 13.18
N ILE A 55 4.82 -4.34 13.34
CA ILE A 55 3.48 -4.78 12.96
C ILE A 55 2.94 -3.72 12.02
N ASP A 56 2.51 -4.14 10.83
CA ASP A 56 1.93 -3.26 9.84
C ASP A 56 0.56 -3.79 9.42
N TYR A 57 -0.39 -2.88 9.24
CA TYR A 57 -1.69 -3.14 8.67
C TYR A 57 -1.88 -2.23 7.46
N ALA A 58 -2.31 -2.80 6.35
CA ALA A 58 -2.65 -2.05 5.15
C ALA A 58 -4.05 -2.45 4.65
N LEU A 59 -4.82 -1.45 4.27
CA LEU A 59 -6.07 -1.59 3.55
C LEU A 59 -5.81 -1.14 2.10
N THR A 60 -5.98 -2.05 1.15
CA THR A 60 -5.65 -1.82 -0.26
C THR A 60 -6.89 -1.88 -1.14
N ASN A 61 -6.81 -1.28 -2.34
CA ASN A 61 -7.87 -1.24 -3.35
C ASN A 61 -9.14 -0.55 -2.83
N ILE A 62 -8.97 0.57 -2.12
CA ILE A 62 -10.09 1.28 -1.48
C ILE A 62 -10.88 2.07 -2.54
N GLY A 63 -12.05 1.60 -2.93
CA GLY A 63 -12.87 2.33 -3.91
C GLY A 63 -12.39 2.21 -5.35
N SER A 64 -11.62 1.15 -5.66
CA SER A 64 -11.50 0.65 -7.03
C SER A 64 -12.75 -0.18 -7.35
N ASP A 65 -13.53 0.23 -8.34
CA ASP A 65 -14.76 -0.47 -8.73
C ASP A 65 -14.50 -1.89 -9.28
N GLU A 66 -13.32 -2.10 -9.87
CA GLU A 66 -12.92 -3.32 -10.57
C GLU A 66 -12.11 -4.30 -9.69
N SER A 67 -11.85 -3.99 -8.41
CA SER A 67 -10.98 -4.82 -7.55
C SER A 67 -11.47 -4.91 -6.11
N LEU A 68 -11.35 -6.11 -5.52
CA LEU A 68 -11.73 -6.35 -4.14
C LEU A 68 -10.78 -5.62 -3.17
N TYR A 69 -11.37 -4.94 -2.18
CA TYR A 69 -10.62 -4.39 -1.06
C TYR A 69 -9.94 -5.53 -0.29
N SER A 70 -8.70 -5.32 0.13
CA SER A 70 -7.92 -6.36 0.83
C SER A 70 -7.31 -5.82 2.12
N ASN A 71 -7.29 -6.69 3.13
CA ASN A 71 -6.71 -6.43 4.44
C ASN A 71 -5.38 -7.19 4.54
N VAL A 72 -4.27 -6.47 4.64
CA VAL A 72 -2.93 -7.06 4.71
C VAL A 72 -2.34 -6.81 6.10
N PHE A 73 -2.05 -7.89 6.82
CA PHE A 73 -1.38 -7.85 8.11
C PHE A 73 0.04 -8.38 7.95
N SER A 74 1.03 -7.58 8.37
CA SER A 74 2.44 -7.95 8.32
C SER A 74 3.04 -7.94 9.71
N LEU A 75 3.84 -8.96 10.00
CA LEU A 75 4.64 -9.07 11.22
C LEU A 75 6.09 -9.29 10.82
N LYS A 76 6.98 -8.43 11.31
CA LYS A 76 8.41 -8.52 11.08
C LYS A 76 9.15 -8.61 12.41
N TRP A 77 10.04 -9.59 12.54
CA TRP A 77 10.92 -9.75 13.69
C TRP A 77 12.39 -9.73 13.24
N ASN A 78 13.15 -8.77 13.75
CA ASN A 78 14.59 -8.67 13.55
C ASN A 78 15.32 -9.49 14.63
N ILE A 79 15.76 -10.70 14.27
CA ILE A 79 16.38 -11.69 15.18
C ILE A 79 17.85 -11.34 15.48
N PHE A 80 18.54 -10.69 14.55
CA PHE A 80 19.91 -10.23 14.75
C PHE A 80 19.92 -8.81 15.30
N LYS A 81 20.65 -8.61 16.41
CA LYS A 81 20.96 -7.27 16.91
C LYS A 81 21.93 -6.64 15.91
N LYS A 82 21.61 -5.45 15.40
CA LYS A 82 22.57 -4.66 14.62
C LYS A 82 23.76 -4.39 15.56
N THR A 83 24.88 -5.08 15.33
CA THR A 83 26.16 -4.73 15.94
C THR A 83 26.59 -3.44 15.25
N GLU A 84 26.55 -2.33 15.98
CA GLU A 84 27.22 -1.10 15.54
C GLU A 84 28.74 -1.24 15.64
#